data_AF-A0A1S3QFL6-F1
#
_entry.id   AF-A0A1S3QFL6-F1
#
_cell.length_a   1.000
_cell.length_b   1.000
_cell.length_c   1.000
_cell.angle_alpha   90.00
_cell.angle_beta   90.00
_cell.angle_gamma   90.00
#
_symmetry.space_group_name_H-M   'P 1'
#
loop_
_entity.id
_entity.type
_entity.pdbx_description
1 polymer ?
#
loop_
_entity_poly.entity_id
_entity_poly.type
_entity_poly.pdbx_seq_one_letter_code
_entity_poly.pdbx_strand_id
1 'polypeptide(L)'
;YNLEPCEDPGTPRFGWHTGISFGIGDSLVFSCNTGYRLKGAREIWCLGGGRRMWSAPLPRCVAECGSTVSNSEGVLLSPNYPLNYDNSHECVYSIQVETGKGINVSASTFQLAQGDILKVYDGGDSAAAVLGTFTGSTMLGLVLTSTSNHLWLEFYSDQEHTAGGFRLSYSRSGTRPSLQFLAFDTEASHDILEVWDGPAENEMSLREVSGSLLPEGIHSTLNVVTIQFQTDFYITKSGFAIDFS
;
A
#
# COMPACT_ATOMS: atom_id res chain seq x y z
N TYR A 1 23.08 5.16 -42.39
CA TYR A 1 22.14 4.06 -42.20
C TYR A 1 21.21 4.42 -41.06
N ASN A 2 19.97 4.81 -41.34
CA ASN A 2 18.96 4.97 -40.30
C ASN A 2 18.58 3.57 -39.84
N LEU A 3 19.01 3.20 -38.64
CA LEU A 3 18.64 1.93 -38.03
C LEU A 3 17.16 2.04 -37.64
N GLU A 4 16.30 1.24 -38.27
CA GLU A 4 14.90 1.19 -37.89
C GLU A 4 14.75 0.73 -36.43
N PRO A 5 13.98 1.46 -35.60
CA PRO A 5 13.70 1.08 -34.23
C PRO A 5 12.75 -0.13 -34.15
N CYS A 6 12.63 -0.73 -32.97
CA CYS A 6 11.53 -1.64 -32.67
C CYS A 6 10.19 -0.88 -32.68
N GLU A 7 9.11 -1.57 -33.06
CA GLU A 7 7.76 -1.02 -32.93
C GLU A 7 7.38 -0.84 -31.46
N ASP A 8 6.54 0.15 -31.17
CA ASP A 8 6.01 0.36 -29.82
C ASP A 8 5.18 -0.88 -29.39
N PRO A 9 5.61 -1.62 -28.36
CA PRO A 9 4.88 -2.78 -27.88
C PRO A 9 3.58 -2.39 -27.15
N GLY A 10 3.40 -1.11 -26.83
CA GLY A 10 2.29 -0.58 -26.03
C GLY A 10 2.48 -0.81 -24.53
N THR A 11 1.41 -0.55 -23.78
CA THR A 11 1.38 -0.71 -22.32
C THR A 11 0.50 -1.89 -21.91
N PRO A 12 0.89 -2.65 -20.87
CA PRO A 12 0.03 -3.69 -20.32
C PRO A 12 -1.23 -3.05 -19.72
N ARG A 13 -2.39 -3.67 -19.94
CA ARG A 13 -3.63 -3.25 -19.26
C ARG A 13 -3.42 -3.34 -17.74
N PHE A 14 -3.74 -2.28 -17.01
CA PHE A 14 -3.48 -2.16 -15.56
C PHE A 14 -2.00 -2.16 -15.18
N GLY A 15 -1.14 -1.68 -16.08
CA GLY A 15 0.26 -1.43 -15.79
C GLY A 15 0.82 -0.32 -16.68
N TRP A 16 2.13 -0.18 -16.60
CA TRP A 16 2.89 0.86 -17.27
C TRP A 16 4.31 0.36 -17.54
N HIS A 17 5.09 1.10 -18.31
CA HIS A 17 6.53 0.84 -18.46
C HIS A 17 7.34 2.13 -18.34
N THR A 18 8.60 1.98 -17.94
CA THR A 18 9.64 3.00 -18.13
C THR A 18 10.39 2.75 -19.44
N GLY A 19 11.05 3.78 -19.96
CA GLY A 19 11.73 3.75 -21.25
C GLY A 19 10.87 4.38 -22.35
N ILE A 20 11.49 5.30 -23.09
CA ILE A 20 10.84 6.13 -24.13
C ILE A 20 11.50 5.98 -25.50
N SER A 21 12.56 5.17 -25.57
CA SER A 21 13.35 4.96 -26.77
C SER A 21 13.26 3.48 -27.18
N PHE A 22 13.29 3.27 -28.49
CA PHE A 22 13.03 1.97 -29.13
C PHE A 22 14.18 1.57 -30.06
N GLY A 23 15.34 2.19 -29.90
CA GLY A 23 16.56 1.88 -30.63
C GLY A 23 17.14 0.52 -30.22
N ILE A 24 18.09 0.03 -31.01
CA ILE A 24 18.75 -1.26 -30.74
C ILE A 24 19.43 -1.20 -29.37
N GLY A 25 19.16 -2.20 -28.52
CA GLY A 25 19.72 -2.27 -27.18
C GLY A 25 18.96 -1.45 -26.13
N ASP A 26 18.00 -0.62 -26.53
CA ASP A 26 17.12 0.05 -25.57
C ASP A 26 16.22 -0.97 -24.87
N SER A 27 15.91 -0.70 -23.60
CA SER A 27 15.05 -1.55 -22.78
C SER A 27 13.83 -0.80 -22.26
N LEU A 28 12.75 -1.55 -22.10
CA LEU A 28 11.52 -1.12 -21.43
C LEU A 28 11.31 -1.98 -20.19
N VAL A 29 11.08 -1.36 -19.03
CA VAL A 29 10.81 -2.06 -17.77
C VAL A 29 9.34 -1.89 -17.41
N PHE A 30 8.61 -3.00 -17.30
CA PHE A 30 7.18 -3.03 -17.03
C PHE A 30 6.87 -3.16 -15.54
N SER A 31 5.81 -2.49 -15.12
CA SER A 31 5.27 -2.52 -13.76
C SER A 31 3.74 -2.56 -13.79
N CYS A 32 3.14 -3.12 -12.73
CA CYS A 32 1.70 -3.24 -12.60
C CYS A 32 1.13 -2.27 -11.56
N ASN A 33 -0.14 -1.90 -11.73
CA ASN A 33 -0.88 -1.16 -10.73
C ASN A 33 -1.07 -2.02 -9.47
N THR A 34 -1.30 -1.38 -8.33
CA THR A 34 -1.48 -2.06 -7.03
C THR A 34 -2.57 -3.14 -7.10
N GLY A 35 -2.27 -4.31 -6.54
CA GLY A 35 -3.16 -5.48 -6.57
C GLY A 35 -3.01 -6.38 -7.80
N TYR A 36 -2.31 -5.95 -8.86
CA TYR A 36 -2.03 -6.78 -10.04
C TYR A 36 -0.61 -7.32 -10.02
N ARG A 37 -0.43 -8.54 -10.53
CA ARG A 37 0.87 -9.20 -10.69
C ARG A 37 1.32 -9.18 -12.14
N LEU A 38 2.60 -8.93 -12.36
CA LEU A 38 3.20 -8.99 -13.69
C LEU A 38 3.42 -10.45 -14.11
N LYS A 39 2.83 -10.82 -15.25
CA LYS A 39 3.01 -12.12 -15.92
C LYS A 39 3.72 -11.92 -17.25
N GLY A 40 4.96 -12.39 -17.35
CA GLY A 40 5.82 -12.22 -18.52
C GLY A 40 7.19 -11.62 -18.14
N ALA A 41 7.93 -11.14 -19.13
CA ALA A 41 9.22 -10.50 -18.90
C ALA A 41 9.05 -9.13 -18.23
N ARG A 42 9.76 -8.89 -17.11
CA ARG A 42 9.77 -7.59 -16.42
C ARG A 42 10.47 -6.49 -17.22
N GLU A 43 11.41 -6.89 -18.05
CA GLU A 43 12.20 -6.01 -18.87
C GLU A 43 12.40 -6.68 -20.22
N ILE A 44 12.20 -5.92 -21.29
CA ILE A 44 12.45 -6.37 -22.66
C ILE A 44 13.41 -5.38 -23.31
N TRP A 45 14.29 -5.89 -24.16
CA TRP A 45 15.23 -5.10 -24.96
C TRP A 45 15.00 -5.29 -26.45
N CYS A 46 15.27 -4.24 -27.24
CA CYS A 46 15.12 -4.24 -28.69
C CYS A 46 16.30 -4.98 -29.34
N LEU A 47 16.01 -6.10 -30.01
CA LEU A 47 17.01 -6.95 -30.65
C LEU A 47 17.49 -6.33 -31.99
N GLY A 48 18.78 -6.47 -32.27
CA GLY A 48 19.34 -6.23 -33.59
C GLY A 48 19.08 -7.39 -34.55
N GLY A 49 19.08 -7.13 -35.87
CA GLY A 49 18.93 -8.18 -36.89
C GLY A 49 18.15 -7.73 -38.13
N GLY A 50 17.84 -8.68 -39.02
CA GLY A 50 17.11 -8.43 -40.27
C GLY A 50 15.62 -8.10 -40.10
N ARG A 51 15.02 -8.45 -38.94
CA ARG A 51 13.68 -8.01 -38.52
C ARG A 51 13.76 -7.45 -37.11
N ARG A 52 13.17 -6.28 -36.90
CA ARG A 52 13.12 -5.61 -35.59
C ARG A 52 12.11 -6.30 -34.69
N MET A 53 12.57 -6.77 -33.54
CA MET A 53 11.71 -7.45 -32.58
C MET A 53 12.21 -7.24 -31.15
N TRP A 54 11.26 -7.19 -30.22
CA TRP A 54 11.56 -7.27 -28.81
C TRP A 54 11.99 -8.68 -28.42
N SER A 55 12.83 -8.78 -27.40
CA SER A 55 13.29 -10.05 -26.82
C SER A 55 12.18 -10.89 -26.20
N ALA A 56 11.05 -10.29 -25.85
CA ALA A 56 9.86 -10.98 -25.35
C ALA A 56 8.59 -10.21 -25.74
N PRO A 57 7.41 -10.88 -25.76
CA PRO A 57 6.13 -10.21 -25.99
C PRO A 57 5.77 -9.27 -24.82
N LEU A 58 4.84 -8.34 -25.07
CA LEU A 58 4.29 -7.46 -24.05
C LEU A 58 3.75 -8.27 -22.86
N PRO A 59 4.23 -8.03 -21.62
CA PRO A 59 3.74 -8.73 -20.45
C PRO A 59 2.29 -8.33 -20.12
N ARG A 60 1.65 -9.06 -19.20
CA ARG A 60 0.28 -8.78 -18.75
C ARG A 60 0.25 -8.55 -17.25
N CYS A 61 -0.54 -7.58 -16.81
CA CYS A 61 -0.88 -7.43 -15.39
C CYS A 61 -2.18 -8.18 -15.12
N VAL A 62 -2.14 -9.15 -14.22
CA VAL A 62 -3.25 -10.06 -13.92
C VAL A 62 -3.58 -10.02 -12.43
N ALA A 63 -4.87 -10.05 -12.11
CA ALA A 63 -5.35 -10.31 -10.76
C ALA A 63 -5.40 -11.82 -10.57
N GLU A 64 -4.50 -12.35 -9.75
CA GLU A 64 -4.40 -13.79 -9.48
C GLU A 64 -5.29 -14.21 -8.31
N CYS A 65 -5.55 -15.51 -8.23
CA CYS A 65 -6.23 -16.12 -7.09
C CYS A 65 -5.28 -16.17 -5.89
N GLY A 66 -5.56 -15.32 -4.91
CA GLY A 66 -4.79 -15.21 -3.68
C GLY A 66 -3.52 -14.37 -3.80
N SER A 67 -3.06 -13.84 -2.66
CA SER A 67 -1.79 -13.12 -2.57
C SER A 67 -1.32 -13.00 -1.13
N THR A 68 0.00 -12.85 -0.96
CA THR A 68 0.62 -12.52 0.32
C THR A 68 1.27 -11.16 0.22
N VAL A 69 0.87 -10.24 1.08
CA VAL A 69 1.33 -8.84 1.07
C VAL A 69 1.77 -8.42 2.46
N SER A 70 2.86 -7.65 2.52
CA SER A 70 3.49 -7.20 3.77
C SER A 70 3.54 -5.66 3.92
N ASN A 71 2.89 -4.93 3.01
CA ASN A 71 2.88 -3.47 3.02
C ASN A 71 1.88 -2.95 4.05
N SER A 72 2.11 -1.75 4.59
CA SER A 72 1.21 -1.08 5.54
C SER A 72 -0.11 -0.61 4.93
N GLU A 73 -0.21 -0.54 3.60
CA GLU A 73 -1.44 -0.31 2.86
C GLU A 73 -1.37 -0.97 1.48
N GLY A 74 -2.53 -1.21 0.89
CA GLY A 74 -2.58 -1.82 -0.43
C GLY A 74 -3.98 -2.19 -0.89
N VAL A 75 -4.01 -2.94 -1.99
CA VAL A 75 -5.23 -3.39 -2.65
C VAL A 75 -5.15 -4.89 -2.89
N LEU A 76 -6.23 -5.59 -2.56
CA LEU A 76 -6.44 -7.00 -2.91
C LEU A 76 -7.58 -7.11 -3.92
N LEU A 77 -7.40 -7.96 -4.92
CA LEU A 77 -8.32 -8.15 -6.03
C LEU A 77 -8.77 -9.60 -6.09
N SER A 78 -10.05 -9.82 -6.43
CA SER A 78 -10.52 -11.13 -6.85
C SER A 78 -9.86 -11.56 -8.16
N PRO A 79 -9.82 -12.87 -8.48
CA PRO A 79 -9.33 -13.34 -9.78
C PRO A 79 -9.99 -12.59 -10.93
N ASN A 80 -9.21 -12.28 -11.97
CA ASN A 80 -9.66 -11.62 -13.21
C ASN A 80 -10.23 -10.20 -13.06
N TYR A 81 -10.26 -9.60 -11.86
CA TYR A 81 -10.83 -8.26 -11.63
C TYR A 81 -10.27 -7.23 -12.63
N PRO A 82 -11.11 -6.36 -13.24
CA PRO A 82 -12.54 -6.12 -12.98
C PRO A 82 -13.50 -7.00 -13.80
N LEU A 83 -12.99 -8.02 -14.50
CA LEU A 83 -13.84 -9.04 -15.12
C LEU A 83 -14.36 -9.99 -14.04
N ASN A 84 -15.37 -10.78 -14.39
CA ASN A 84 -15.90 -11.78 -13.48
C ASN A 84 -14.81 -12.80 -13.11
N TYR A 85 -14.80 -13.22 -11.85
CA TYR A 85 -14.03 -14.39 -11.42
C TYR A 85 -14.63 -15.67 -12.03
N ASP A 86 -13.87 -16.77 -12.03
CA ASP A 86 -14.35 -18.06 -12.53
C ASP A 86 -14.93 -18.92 -11.39
N ASN A 87 -15.64 -19.99 -11.75
CA ASN A 87 -16.20 -20.94 -10.79
C ASN A 87 -15.11 -21.81 -10.15
N SER A 88 -15.42 -22.38 -8.98
CA SER A 88 -14.58 -23.36 -8.26
C SER A 88 -13.21 -22.83 -7.84
N HIS A 89 -13.15 -21.56 -7.44
CA HIS A 89 -11.96 -20.97 -6.83
C HIS A 89 -11.94 -21.20 -5.32
N GLU A 90 -10.75 -21.48 -4.81
CA GLU A 90 -10.38 -21.41 -3.40
C GLU A 90 -9.14 -20.52 -3.32
N CYS A 91 -9.36 -19.22 -3.08
CA CYS A 91 -8.30 -18.23 -3.04
C CYS A 91 -8.01 -17.81 -1.61
N VAL A 92 -6.73 -17.76 -1.28
CA VAL A 92 -6.25 -17.34 0.04
C VAL A 92 -5.48 -16.04 -0.08
N TYR A 93 -5.84 -15.06 0.73
CA TYR A 93 -5.13 -13.80 0.84
C TYR A 93 -4.62 -13.60 2.25
N SER A 94 -3.37 -13.17 2.39
CA SER A 94 -2.73 -12.91 3.68
C SER A 94 -2.10 -11.53 3.68
N ILE A 95 -2.50 -10.70 4.65
CA ILE A 95 -1.92 -9.38 4.88
C ILE A 95 -1.11 -9.45 6.17
N GLN A 96 0.10 -8.92 6.13
CA GLN A 96 0.93 -8.70 7.31
C GLN A 96 1.32 -7.23 7.36
N VAL A 97 1.09 -6.58 8.50
CA VAL A 97 1.60 -5.24 8.80
C VAL A 97 2.57 -5.30 9.97
N GLU A 98 3.12 -4.15 10.36
CA GLU A 98 4.05 -4.06 11.49
C GLU A 98 3.42 -4.60 12.78
N THR A 99 4.25 -5.26 13.60
CA THR A 99 3.82 -5.87 14.85
C THR A 99 3.16 -4.85 15.79
N GLY A 100 2.06 -5.24 16.45
CA GLY A 100 1.34 -4.37 17.39
C GLY A 100 0.41 -3.35 16.72
N LYS A 101 0.04 -3.58 15.47
CA LYS A 101 -0.92 -2.77 14.70
C LYS A 101 -2.09 -3.62 14.25
N GLY A 102 -3.29 -3.05 14.29
CA GLY A 102 -4.45 -3.66 13.65
C GLY A 102 -4.43 -3.43 12.14
N ILE A 103 -5.42 -3.97 11.43
CA ILE A 103 -5.60 -3.76 9.98
C ILE A 103 -7.03 -3.32 9.73
N ASN A 104 -7.21 -2.18 9.07
CA ASN A 104 -8.51 -1.76 8.55
C ASN A 104 -8.65 -2.24 7.11
N VAL A 105 -9.75 -2.91 6.79
CA VAL A 105 -10.07 -3.35 5.44
C VAL A 105 -11.48 -2.89 5.06
N SER A 106 -11.62 -2.40 3.84
CA SER A 106 -12.91 -2.00 3.27
C SER A 106 -12.97 -2.35 1.79
N ALA A 107 -14.17 -2.51 1.25
CA ALA A 107 -14.36 -2.80 -0.16
C ALA A 107 -14.67 -1.52 -0.95
N SER A 108 -13.86 -1.25 -1.99
CA SER A 108 -14.20 -0.23 -2.99
C SER A 108 -15.29 -0.74 -3.95
N THR A 109 -15.21 -2.03 -4.30
CA THR A 109 -16.23 -2.76 -5.04
C THR A 109 -16.35 -4.15 -4.44
N PHE A 110 -17.57 -4.68 -4.36
CA PHE A 110 -17.84 -6.00 -3.82
C PHE A 110 -19.15 -6.52 -4.39
N GLN A 111 -19.05 -7.54 -5.24
CA GLN A 111 -20.19 -8.21 -5.85
C GLN A 111 -19.82 -9.68 -6.06
N LEU A 112 -20.33 -10.53 -5.18
CA LEU A 112 -20.26 -11.99 -5.30
C LEU A 112 -21.60 -12.55 -5.78
N ALA A 113 -21.57 -13.66 -6.48
CA ALA A 113 -22.76 -14.42 -6.86
C ALA A 113 -23.36 -15.12 -5.63
N GLN A 114 -24.58 -15.59 -5.79
CA GLN A 114 -25.26 -16.33 -4.72
C GLN A 114 -24.60 -17.69 -4.54
N GLY A 115 -24.14 -17.99 -3.31
CA GLY A 115 -23.41 -19.23 -3.01
C GLY A 115 -21.91 -18.97 -2.75
N ASP A 116 -21.37 -17.93 -3.38
CA ASP A 116 -19.98 -17.51 -3.21
C ASP A 116 -19.77 -16.67 -1.96
N ILE A 117 -18.64 -16.89 -1.29
CA ILE A 117 -18.36 -16.27 0.01
C ILE A 117 -16.92 -15.77 0.12
N LEU A 118 -16.75 -14.65 0.81
CA LEU A 118 -15.48 -14.17 1.33
C LEU A 118 -15.50 -14.24 2.86
N LYS A 119 -14.62 -15.04 3.46
CA LYS A 119 -14.39 -15.06 4.90
C LYS A 119 -13.17 -14.22 5.25
N VAL A 120 -13.26 -13.47 6.35
CA VAL A 120 -12.19 -12.63 6.87
C VAL A 120 -11.90 -13.03 8.30
N TYR A 121 -10.65 -13.30 8.62
CA TYR A 121 -10.17 -13.78 9.92
C TYR A 121 -9.14 -12.83 10.52
N ASP A 122 -9.27 -12.54 11.82
CA ASP A 122 -8.39 -11.68 12.62
C ASP A 122 -7.12 -12.44 13.07
N GLY A 123 -6.28 -12.82 12.12
CA GLY A 123 -5.07 -13.59 12.39
C GLY A 123 -4.33 -14.02 11.13
N GLY A 124 -3.33 -14.90 11.31
CA GLY A 124 -2.46 -15.36 10.24
C GLY A 124 -2.97 -16.56 9.45
N ASP A 125 -4.08 -17.17 9.86
CA ASP A 125 -4.64 -18.38 9.26
C ASP A 125 -6.15 -18.52 9.56
N SER A 126 -6.75 -19.63 9.10
CA SER A 126 -8.17 -19.95 9.27
C SER A 126 -8.56 -20.51 10.63
N ALA A 127 -7.60 -20.71 11.55
CA ALA A 127 -7.89 -21.04 12.94
C ALA A 127 -8.19 -19.78 13.78
N ALA A 128 -7.91 -18.59 13.25
CA ALA A 128 -8.16 -17.32 13.91
C ALA A 128 -9.66 -16.95 13.99
N ALA A 129 -9.97 -15.92 14.78
CA ALA A 129 -11.35 -15.46 14.97
C ALA A 129 -11.92 -14.87 13.67
N VAL A 130 -13.12 -15.28 13.27
CA VAL A 130 -13.80 -14.75 12.07
C VAL A 130 -14.33 -13.35 12.36
N LEU A 131 -13.85 -12.35 11.60
CA LEU A 131 -14.39 -10.98 11.62
C LEU A 131 -15.70 -10.88 10.85
N GLY A 132 -15.85 -11.67 9.79
CA GLY A 132 -17.09 -11.72 9.02
C GLY A 132 -17.07 -12.71 7.87
N THR A 133 -18.25 -13.03 7.38
CA THR A 133 -18.48 -13.80 6.14
C THR A 133 -19.40 -12.98 5.25
N PHE A 134 -18.96 -12.71 4.03
CA PHE A 134 -19.61 -11.77 3.11
C PHE A 134 -19.99 -12.47 1.81
N THR A 135 -21.13 -12.08 1.24
CA THR A 135 -21.67 -12.58 -0.04
C THR A 135 -22.47 -11.46 -0.71
N GLY A 136 -22.87 -11.62 -1.96
CA GLY A 136 -23.59 -10.56 -2.69
C GLY A 136 -22.82 -9.24 -2.65
N SER A 137 -23.47 -8.20 -2.12
CA SER A 137 -22.89 -6.87 -1.91
C SER A 137 -22.67 -6.51 -0.44
N THR A 138 -22.70 -7.47 0.48
CA THR A 138 -22.82 -7.18 1.93
C THR A 138 -21.59 -6.50 2.55
N MET A 139 -20.42 -6.55 1.90
CA MET A 139 -19.21 -5.86 2.38
C MET A 139 -19.13 -4.38 1.95
N LEU A 140 -19.95 -3.95 0.98
CA LEU A 140 -19.94 -2.55 0.52
C LEU A 140 -20.34 -1.60 1.67
N GLY A 141 -19.54 -0.55 1.87
CA GLY A 141 -19.79 0.45 2.91
C GLY A 141 -19.41 0.02 4.32
N LEU A 142 -18.86 -1.19 4.51
CA LEU A 142 -18.33 -1.65 5.79
C LEU A 142 -16.81 -1.41 5.88
N VAL A 143 -16.36 -1.15 7.10
CA VAL A 143 -14.94 -1.14 7.46
C VAL A 143 -14.75 -2.17 8.57
N LEU A 144 -13.92 -3.18 8.30
CA LEU A 144 -13.54 -4.18 9.31
C LEU A 144 -12.21 -3.77 9.91
N THR A 145 -12.10 -3.89 11.23
CA THR A 145 -10.89 -3.58 11.98
C THR A 145 -10.38 -4.83 12.68
N SER A 146 -9.23 -5.33 12.22
CA SER A 146 -8.46 -6.40 12.83
C SER A 146 -7.76 -5.90 14.09
N THR A 147 -7.67 -6.73 15.13
CA THR A 147 -6.84 -6.47 16.31
C THR A 147 -5.44 -7.07 16.17
N SER A 148 -5.27 -8.04 15.26
CA SER A 148 -4.01 -8.65 14.87
C SER A 148 -3.26 -7.81 13.81
N ASN A 149 -1.93 -7.97 13.77
CA ASN A 149 -1.09 -7.45 12.68
C ASN A 149 -1.05 -8.38 11.46
N HIS A 150 -1.82 -9.47 11.51
CA HIS A 150 -2.08 -10.38 10.41
C HIS A 150 -3.58 -10.44 10.14
N LEU A 151 -3.96 -10.40 8.86
CA LEU A 151 -5.33 -10.60 8.41
C LEU A 151 -5.35 -11.69 7.33
N TRP A 152 -6.19 -12.71 7.52
CA TRP A 152 -6.35 -13.83 6.59
C TRP A 152 -7.73 -13.76 5.93
N LEU A 153 -7.79 -13.99 4.62
CA LEU A 153 -9.05 -13.99 3.87
C LEU A 153 -9.12 -15.22 2.98
N GLU A 154 -10.31 -15.80 2.91
CA GLU A 154 -10.59 -16.96 2.06
C GLU A 154 -11.80 -16.65 1.18
N PHE A 155 -11.56 -16.65 -0.12
CA PHE A 155 -12.60 -16.51 -1.13
C PHE A 155 -12.91 -17.89 -1.73
N TYR A 156 -14.19 -18.27 -1.67
CA TYR A 156 -14.71 -19.49 -2.23
C TYR A 156 -15.77 -19.17 -3.29
N SER A 157 -15.56 -19.65 -4.52
CA SER A 157 -16.62 -19.68 -5.54
C SER A 157 -17.10 -21.10 -5.80
N ASP A 158 -18.42 -21.27 -5.97
CA ASP A 158 -19.04 -22.56 -6.24
C ASP A 158 -19.00 -22.90 -7.75
N GLN A 159 -19.86 -23.80 -8.22
CA GLN A 159 -19.89 -24.24 -9.63
C GLN A 159 -20.86 -23.44 -10.51
N GLU A 160 -21.62 -22.49 -9.96
CA GLU A 160 -22.72 -21.82 -10.63
C GLU A 160 -22.66 -20.30 -10.47
N HIS A 161 -22.87 -19.59 -11.58
CA HIS A 161 -22.87 -18.11 -11.65
C HIS A 161 -21.55 -17.44 -11.25
N THR A 162 -21.28 -16.28 -11.85
CA THR A 162 -20.12 -15.47 -11.50
C THR A 162 -20.52 -14.01 -11.43
N ALA A 163 -19.72 -13.21 -10.74
CA ALA A 163 -19.95 -11.79 -10.58
C ALA A 163 -18.63 -11.00 -10.69
N GLY A 164 -18.71 -9.66 -10.64
CA GLY A 164 -17.56 -8.77 -10.80
C GLY A 164 -16.48 -8.87 -9.72
N GLY A 165 -16.73 -9.65 -8.66
CA GLY A 165 -15.76 -9.95 -7.62
C GLY A 165 -15.55 -8.79 -6.65
N PHE A 166 -14.32 -8.58 -6.22
CA PHE A 166 -14.01 -7.57 -5.21
C PHE A 166 -12.71 -6.81 -5.49
N ARG A 167 -12.71 -5.54 -5.05
CA ARG A 167 -11.52 -4.73 -4.85
C ARG A 167 -11.52 -4.26 -3.40
N LEU A 168 -10.67 -4.88 -2.59
CA LEU A 168 -10.50 -4.52 -1.19
C LEU A 168 -9.32 -3.56 -1.07
N SER A 169 -9.51 -2.49 -0.31
CA SER A 169 -8.46 -1.60 0.13
C SER A 169 -8.18 -1.88 1.60
N TYR A 170 -6.92 -2.07 1.95
CA TYR A 170 -6.50 -2.25 3.33
C TYR A 170 -5.45 -1.22 3.71
N SER A 171 -5.46 -0.86 4.99
CA SER A 171 -4.44 -0.04 5.60
C SER A 171 -4.26 -0.45 7.06
N ARG A 172 -3.06 -0.25 7.56
CA ARG A 172 -2.73 -0.43 8.96
C ARG A 172 -3.63 0.44 9.82
N SER A 173 -4.25 -0.15 10.83
CA SER A 173 -5.08 0.54 11.81
C SER A 173 -4.18 1.32 12.78
N GLY A 174 -4.27 2.65 12.69
CA GLY A 174 -3.55 3.61 13.51
C GLY A 174 -3.69 5.02 12.94
N THR A 175 -3.88 6.02 13.79
CA THR A 175 -3.75 7.42 13.37
C THR A 175 -2.27 7.68 13.08
N ARG A 176 -2.00 8.40 11.98
CA ARG A 176 -0.70 9.05 11.78
C ARG A 176 -0.69 10.25 12.72
N PRO A 177 0.07 10.26 13.83
CA PRO A 177 0.03 11.36 14.76
C PRO A 177 0.40 12.65 14.04
N SER A 178 -0.44 13.64 14.21
CA SER A 178 -0.21 14.99 13.74
C SER A 178 -0.03 15.91 14.94
N LEU A 179 1.03 16.72 14.89
CA LEU A 179 1.35 17.71 15.90
C LEU A 179 0.96 19.07 15.38
N GLN A 180 0.14 19.80 16.12
CA GLN A 180 -0.16 21.21 15.85
C GLN A 180 0.37 22.07 16.99
N PHE A 181 1.29 22.99 16.69
CA PHE A 181 1.77 23.95 17.67
C PHE A 181 0.71 25.01 17.93
N LEU A 182 0.32 25.16 19.20
CA LEU A 182 -0.60 26.19 19.68
C LEU A 182 0.17 27.41 20.22
N ALA A 183 1.35 27.18 20.80
CA ALA A 183 2.29 28.20 21.25
C ALA A 183 3.72 27.65 21.20
N PHE A 184 4.72 28.50 20.93
CA PHE A 184 6.12 28.11 20.90
C PHE A 184 7.05 29.31 21.15
N ASP A 185 7.81 29.27 22.23
CA ASP A 185 8.80 30.28 22.62
C ASP A 185 9.91 29.63 23.48
N THR A 186 11.04 29.36 22.83
CA THR A 186 12.23 28.71 23.38
C THR A 186 13.48 29.54 23.08
N GLU A 187 14.60 29.33 23.77
CA GLU A 187 15.86 29.97 23.38
C GLU A 187 16.33 29.48 22.01
N ALA A 188 16.53 30.42 21.08
CA ALA A 188 17.00 30.09 19.74
C ALA A 188 18.38 29.41 19.78
N SER A 189 18.51 28.30 19.05
CA SER A 189 19.73 27.47 18.90
C SER A 189 20.32 26.86 20.18
N HIS A 190 19.64 26.95 21.34
CA HIS A 190 20.14 26.39 22.61
C HIS A 190 19.09 25.51 23.28
N ASP A 191 17.82 25.96 23.33
CA ASP A 191 16.69 25.14 23.75
C ASP A 191 16.05 24.49 22.53
N ILE A 192 16.29 23.19 22.36
CA ILE A 192 15.93 22.46 21.15
C ILE A 192 14.80 21.47 21.44
N LEU A 193 13.71 21.60 20.69
CA LEU A 193 12.68 20.57 20.60
C LEU A 193 12.93 19.73 19.35
N GLU A 194 13.27 18.46 19.56
CA GLU A 194 13.47 17.49 18.50
C GLU A 194 12.29 16.52 18.44
N VAL A 195 11.84 16.24 17.21
CA VAL A 195 10.67 15.40 16.91
C VAL A 195 11.10 14.29 15.97
N TRP A 196 10.80 13.04 16.30
CA TRP A 196 11.12 11.85 15.48
C TRP A 196 9.88 11.13 14.98
N ASP A 197 9.97 10.58 13.77
CA ASP A 197 8.98 9.70 13.16
C ASP A 197 9.13 8.28 13.70
N GLY A 198 8.72 8.06 14.95
CA GLY A 198 8.88 6.81 15.66
C GLY A 198 9.72 6.93 16.93
N PRO A 199 10.22 5.80 17.48
CA PRO A 199 11.16 5.81 18.59
C PRO A 199 12.45 6.57 18.25
N ALA A 200 12.97 7.37 19.20
CA ALA A 200 14.20 8.15 18.99
C ALA A 200 15.43 7.28 18.62
N GLU A 201 15.44 6.01 19.06
CA GLU A 201 16.50 5.03 18.77
C GLU A 201 16.65 4.71 17.27
N ASN A 202 15.62 4.96 16.46
CA ASN A 202 15.65 4.69 15.03
C ASN A 202 16.20 5.86 14.20
N GLU A 203 16.62 6.95 14.84
CA GLU A 203 17.23 8.15 14.21
C GLU A 203 16.42 8.78 13.05
N MET A 204 15.11 8.54 12.98
CA MET A 204 14.22 9.12 11.97
C MET A 204 13.73 10.52 12.41
N SER A 205 14.64 11.50 12.46
CA SER A 205 14.31 12.87 12.85
C SER A 205 13.38 13.53 11.82
N LEU A 206 12.22 14.03 12.26
CA LEU A 206 11.26 14.78 11.43
C LEU A 206 11.58 16.25 11.40
N ARG A 207 11.92 16.82 12.57
CA ARG A 207 12.08 18.25 12.73
C ARG A 207 12.87 18.56 14.00
N GLU A 208 13.73 19.57 13.89
CA GLU A 208 14.33 20.27 15.02
C GLU A 208 13.80 21.70 15.02
N VAL A 209 13.29 22.17 16.16
CA VAL A 209 12.73 23.54 16.29
C VAL A 209 13.23 24.23 17.55
N SER A 210 13.58 25.52 17.41
CA SER A 210 13.98 26.42 18.50
C SER A 210 13.60 27.87 18.17
N GLY A 211 13.62 28.75 19.17
CA GLY A 211 13.25 30.16 19.04
C GLY A 211 11.77 30.46 19.34
N SER A 212 11.31 31.64 18.91
CA SER A 212 9.97 32.18 19.26
C SER A 212 8.98 32.21 18.09
N LEU A 213 9.34 31.66 16.93
CA LEU A 213 8.43 31.56 15.79
C LEU A 213 7.58 30.30 15.96
N LEU A 214 6.25 30.43 15.79
CA LEU A 214 5.34 29.28 15.84
C LEU A 214 5.61 28.32 14.66
N PRO A 215 6.02 27.06 14.90
CA PRO A 215 6.30 26.11 13.82
C PRO A 215 5.04 25.66 13.09
N GLU A 216 5.20 25.23 11.84
CA GLU A 216 4.14 24.52 11.12
C GLU A 216 3.87 23.14 11.75
N GLY A 217 2.65 22.64 11.53
CA GLY A 217 2.26 21.31 12.01
C GLY A 217 3.17 20.21 11.43
N ILE A 218 3.39 19.17 12.22
CA ILE A 218 4.23 18.01 11.84
C ILE A 218 3.33 16.80 11.66
N HIS A 219 3.43 16.13 10.52
CA HIS A 219 2.70 14.90 10.23
C HIS A 219 3.65 13.72 10.23
N SER A 220 3.42 12.77 11.13
CA SER A 220 4.16 11.52 11.19
C SER A 220 3.79 10.60 10.03
N THR A 221 4.77 9.84 9.53
CA THR A 221 4.49 8.71 8.64
C THR A 221 4.25 7.42 9.42
N LEU A 222 4.74 7.36 10.67
CA LEU A 222 4.52 6.27 11.60
C LEU A 222 3.31 6.53 12.52
N ASN A 223 3.15 5.66 13.52
CA ASN A 223 2.06 5.71 14.51
C ASN A 223 2.56 6.15 15.90
N VAL A 224 3.84 6.50 16.00
CA VAL A 224 4.50 6.97 17.22
C VAL A 224 5.27 8.18 16.79
N VAL A 225 5.16 9.25 17.56
CA VAL A 225 6.04 10.39 17.46
C VAL A 225 6.74 10.51 18.80
N THR A 226 8.06 10.57 18.77
CA THR A 226 8.84 10.91 19.96
C THR A 226 9.13 12.40 19.92
N ILE A 227 8.99 13.06 21.07
CA ILE A 227 9.34 14.47 21.25
C ILE A 227 10.31 14.53 22.42
N GLN A 228 11.43 15.21 22.22
CA GLN A 228 12.42 15.45 23.27
C GLN A 228 12.75 16.93 23.28
N PHE A 229 12.69 17.51 24.47
CA PHE A 229 13.08 18.89 24.68
C PHE A 229 14.39 18.91 25.47
N GLN A 230 15.41 19.52 24.89
CA GLN A 230 16.72 19.70 25.49
C GLN A 230 16.90 21.19 25.77
N THR A 231 17.23 21.53 27.02
CA THR A 231 17.54 22.90 27.42
C THR A 231 18.96 22.98 27.89
N ASP A 232 19.56 24.17 27.80
CA ASP A 232 20.81 24.44 28.49
C ASP A 232 20.55 25.01 29.91
N PHE A 233 21.59 25.59 30.53
CA PHE A 233 21.48 26.18 31.88
C PHE A 233 21.20 27.70 31.86
N TYR A 234 21.04 28.29 30.68
CA TYR A 234 20.90 29.72 30.44
C TYR A 234 19.49 30.03 29.90
N ILE A 235 19.13 31.32 29.92
CA ILE A 235 17.89 31.96 29.39
C ILE A 235 16.60 31.10 29.38
N THR A 236 15.72 31.34 30.34
CA THR A 236 14.39 30.72 30.38
C THR A 236 13.36 31.47 29.53
N LYS A 237 12.50 30.73 28.82
CA LYS A 237 11.37 31.24 28.01
C LYS A 237 10.03 30.63 28.41
N SER A 238 8.96 31.03 27.73
CA SER A 238 7.59 30.61 28.08
C SER A 238 7.24 29.17 27.67
N GLY A 239 8.05 28.53 26.81
CA GLY A 239 7.92 27.13 26.43
C GLY A 239 6.97 26.92 25.25
N PHE A 240 6.32 25.76 25.19
CA PHE A 240 5.46 25.40 24.06
C PHE A 240 4.19 24.65 24.49
N ALA A 241 3.19 24.69 23.63
CA ALA A 241 1.96 23.92 23.74
C ALA A 241 1.66 23.26 22.39
N ILE A 242 1.42 21.94 22.41
CA ILE A 242 1.19 21.13 21.21
C ILE A 242 -0.13 20.39 21.40
N ASP A 243 -0.99 20.47 20.37
CA ASP A 243 -2.17 19.63 20.21
C ASP A 243 -1.83 18.40 19.37
N PHE A 244 -2.41 17.25 19.70
CA PHE A 244 -2.12 15.96 19.07
C PHE A 244 -3.41 15.35 18.52
N SER A 245 -3.44 15.02 17.22
CA SER A 245 -4.56 14.29 16.58
C SER A 245 -4.12 13.12 15.72
#